data_AF-A0A2G9XDG7-F1
#
_entry.id   AF-A0A2G9XDG7-F1
#
_cell.length_a   1.000
_cell.length_b   1.000
_cell.length_c   1.000
_cell.angle_alpha   90.00
_cell.angle_beta   90.00
_cell.angle_gamma   90.00
#
_symmetry.space_group_name_H-M   'P 1'
#
loop_
_entity.id
_entity.type
_entity.pdbx_description
1 polymer ?
#
loop_
_entity_poly.entity_id
_entity_poly.type
_entity_poly.pdbx_seq_one_letter_code
_entity_poly.pdbx_strand_id
1 'polypeptide(L)'
;MKELLKNLKSDPKFLISQTISLGILLFSVLTLQLLGKTLPDQVPLFFTRSWGVNQLASKQFLYLIPAIQLVFSLVHLVIVNEAIRKRKGDYAVIFNYLNVLAVFLPFAFLLRIVSNLTFFPYNRVDARFINIILPFFISFFISVFSGKYVIKFARKLSIVTNPETDKHPAMLINSLIPRAGVLIFYAGFIITSLIFLPLSSKRVVGILIGVSLMAILGLLDDKFKDINRYLRLVVMGGIAAIPSLLGVIIFYLNTPFGDPVKLDSLVFRFEAFSSEHKVYILAVAFSILWILWIMNALSWSNGIDGQFSGIAGIAAITIAILSLRFAKIDQENINTATISAITAGAVFGVTPFTWYPQKILWGFGATAVGLVLACTALLSVSKVAIASLVLLIPFLDGIVAIIRRISKGQSPFYGDREHLHHKLLDMGWSKPQVALFYWAITALLGVVAIASSGKDTILTITTFGGVAGFVIIIFNLFNIKKK
;
A
#
# COMPACT_ATOMS: atom_id res chain seq x y z
N MET A 1 -11.80 -7.60 -38.78
CA MET A 1 -11.22 -6.56 -37.90
C MET A 1 -12.28 -5.63 -37.30
N LYS A 2 -13.20 -5.03 -38.09
CA LYS A 2 -14.29 -4.18 -37.55
C LYS A 2 -15.27 -4.91 -36.62
N GLU A 3 -15.63 -6.15 -36.96
CA GLU A 3 -16.51 -6.99 -36.15
C GLU A 3 -15.83 -7.52 -34.87
N LEU A 4 -14.52 -7.78 -34.96
CA LEU A 4 -13.64 -8.05 -33.82
C LEU A 4 -13.68 -6.87 -32.84
N LEU A 5 -13.39 -5.65 -33.32
CA LEU A 5 -13.42 -4.42 -32.52
C LEU A 5 -14.80 -4.10 -31.90
N LYS A 6 -15.88 -4.58 -32.53
CA LYS A 6 -17.25 -4.42 -32.04
C LYS A 6 -17.53 -5.36 -30.87
N ASN A 7 -17.15 -6.64 -30.98
CA ASN A 7 -17.29 -7.62 -29.89
C ASN A 7 -16.28 -7.41 -28.75
N LEU A 8 -15.11 -6.85 -29.05
CA LEU A 8 -14.09 -6.44 -28.07
C LEU A 8 -14.57 -5.32 -27.13
N LYS A 9 -15.45 -4.44 -27.62
CA LYS A 9 -16.01 -3.32 -26.83
C LYS A 9 -17.18 -3.73 -25.93
N SER A 10 -17.82 -4.87 -26.18
CA SER A 10 -19.03 -5.28 -25.46
C SER A 10 -18.79 -6.07 -24.18
N ASP A 11 -17.60 -6.67 -24.00
CA ASP A 11 -17.24 -7.40 -22.77
C ASP A 11 -16.07 -6.72 -22.03
N PRO A 12 -16.33 -6.04 -20.90
CA PRO A 12 -15.30 -5.37 -20.11
C PRO A 12 -14.17 -6.30 -19.66
N LYS A 13 -14.45 -7.58 -19.42
CA LYS A 13 -13.46 -8.55 -18.93
C LYS A 13 -12.38 -8.83 -19.98
N PHE A 14 -12.76 -8.81 -21.25
CA PHE A 14 -11.83 -9.00 -22.36
C PHE A 14 -10.88 -7.80 -22.51
N LEU A 15 -11.41 -6.59 -22.44
CA LEU A 15 -10.59 -5.37 -22.55
C LEU A 15 -9.56 -5.31 -21.41
N ILE A 16 -9.98 -5.68 -20.19
CA ILE A 16 -9.13 -5.72 -19.00
C ILE A 16 -7.98 -6.72 -19.17
N SER A 17 -8.26 -7.96 -19.59
CA SER A 17 -7.20 -8.98 -19.73
C SER A 17 -6.16 -8.59 -20.77
N GLN A 18 -6.57 -8.04 -21.91
CA GLN A 18 -5.64 -7.53 -22.93
C GLN A 18 -4.80 -6.37 -22.41
N THR A 19 -5.42 -5.44 -21.69
CA THR A 19 -4.71 -4.30 -21.11
C THR A 19 -3.66 -4.77 -20.09
N ILE A 20 -3.99 -5.77 -19.27
CA ILE A 20 -3.06 -6.36 -18.31
C ILE A 20 -1.92 -7.09 -19.05
N SER A 21 -2.23 -7.97 -20.01
CA SER A 21 -1.20 -8.70 -20.76
C SER A 21 -0.26 -7.77 -21.52
N LEU A 22 -0.80 -6.75 -22.20
CA LEU A 22 0.01 -5.73 -22.88
C LEU A 22 0.86 -4.94 -21.89
N GLY A 23 0.30 -4.59 -20.73
CA GLY A 23 1.02 -3.94 -19.64
C GLY A 23 2.21 -4.78 -19.15
N ILE A 24 2.01 -6.08 -18.89
CA ILE A 24 3.08 -7.00 -18.45
C ILE A 24 4.18 -7.13 -19.52
N LEU A 25 3.79 -7.23 -20.80
CA LEU A 25 4.74 -7.31 -21.91
C LEU A 25 5.59 -6.04 -22.03
N LEU A 26 4.95 -4.87 -22.04
CA LEU A 26 5.65 -3.59 -22.07
C LEU A 26 6.57 -3.43 -20.86
N PHE A 27 6.12 -3.88 -19.70
CA PHE A 27 6.90 -3.84 -18.48
C PHE A 27 8.12 -4.78 -18.52
N SER A 28 8.00 -5.95 -19.14
CA SER A 28 9.11 -6.89 -19.34
C SER A 28 10.19 -6.29 -20.26
N VAL A 29 9.77 -5.63 -21.34
CA VAL A 29 10.69 -4.88 -22.24
C VAL A 29 11.38 -3.75 -21.48
N LEU A 30 10.61 -2.95 -20.72
CA LEU A 30 11.14 -1.82 -19.96
C LEU A 30 12.15 -2.28 -18.89
N THR A 31 11.84 -3.37 -18.18
CA THR A 31 12.73 -3.98 -17.18
C THR A 31 14.09 -4.34 -17.81
N LEU A 32 14.09 -4.93 -19.01
CA LEU A 32 15.32 -5.29 -19.71
C LEU A 32 16.08 -4.07 -20.25
N GLN A 33 15.38 -3.04 -20.71
CA GLN A 33 16.03 -1.81 -21.16
C GLN A 33 16.72 -1.07 -20.01
N LEU A 34 16.08 -1.01 -18.84
CA LEU A 34 16.60 -0.31 -17.67
C LEU A 34 17.70 -1.10 -16.97
N LEU A 35 17.45 -2.39 -16.70
CA LEU A 35 18.32 -3.19 -15.86
C LEU A 35 19.27 -4.09 -16.66
N GLY A 36 19.01 -4.33 -17.94
CA GLY A 36 19.81 -5.26 -18.77
C GLY A 36 21.28 -4.86 -18.89
N LYS A 37 21.60 -3.56 -18.82
CA LYS A 37 23.00 -3.08 -18.80
C LYS A 37 23.73 -3.38 -17.49
N THR A 38 23.00 -3.48 -16.39
CA THR A 38 23.55 -3.79 -15.05
C THR A 38 23.71 -5.28 -14.80
N LEU A 39 23.14 -6.12 -15.67
CA LEU A 39 23.27 -7.57 -15.55
C LEU A 39 24.65 -8.06 -16.04
N PRO A 40 25.20 -9.11 -15.39
CA PRO A 40 26.40 -9.78 -15.88
C PRO A 40 26.20 -10.29 -17.32
N ASP A 41 27.29 -10.43 -18.07
CA ASP A 41 27.22 -10.89 -19.47
C ASP A 41 26.62 -12.30 -19.60
N GLN A 42 26.70 -13.09 -18.54
CA GLN A 42 26.03 -14.38 -18.45
C GLN A 42 25.04 -14.44 -17.28
N VAL A 43 23.84 -14.93 -17.55
CA VAL A 43 22.71 -15.01 -16.62
C VAL A 43 22.06 -16.39 -16.68
N PRO A 44 21.49 -16.90 -15.59
CA PRO A 44 20.80 -18.18 -15.61
C PRO A 44 19.50 -18.08 -16.40
N LEU A 45 19.42 -18.83 -17.49
CA LEU A 45 18.31 -18.77 -18.44
C LEU A 45 17.91 -20.17 -18.91
N PHE A 46 16.71 -20.62 -18.51
CA PHE A 46 16.07 -21.89 -18.89
C PHE A 46 16.92 -23.17 -18.72
N PHE A 47 16.30 -24.22 -18.16
CA PHE A 47 16.92 -25.49 -17.76
C PHE A 47 17.47 -26.34 -18.92
N THR A 48 18.55 -25.93 -19.59
CA THR A 48 19.01 -26.59 -20.83
C THR A 48 20.07 -27.69 -20.62
N ARG A 49 20.52 -28.00 -19.39
CA ARG A 49 21.40 -29.16 -19.08
C ARG A 49 21.14 -29.78 -17.69
N SER A 50 21.62 -31.01 -17.48
CA SER A 50 21.46 -31.82 -16.26
C SER A 50 21.81 -31.07 -14.96
N TRP A 51 21.13 -31.42 -13.86
CA TRP A 51 21.36 -30.85 -12.52
C TRP A 51 22.84 -30.95 -12.10
N GLY A 52 23.44 -29.84 -11.65
CA GLY A 52 24.78 -29.82 -11.04
C GLY A 52 25.84 -28.90 -11.68
N VAL A 53 25.54 -28.22 -12.80
CA VAL A 53 26.45 -27.23 -13.42
C VAL A 53 25.72 -25.88 -13.54
N ASN A 54 26.41 -24.77 -13.21
CA ASN A 54 25.87 -23.42 -13.33
C ASN A 54 25.43 -23.16 -14.79
N GLN A 55 24.12 -23.17 -15.04
CA GLN A 55 23.52 -22.91 -16.34
C GLN A 55 23.53 -21.40 -16.59
N LEU A 56 24.49 -20.90 -17.35
CA LEU A 56 24.58 -19.48 -17.70
C LEU A 56 24.44 -19.31 -19.21
N ALA A 57 23.61 -18.38 -19.64
CA ALA A 57 23.44 -17.98 -21.03
C ALA A 57 23.76 -16.50 -21.20
N SER A 58 24.08 -16.06 -22.42
CA SER A 58 24.25 -14.63 -22.70
C SER A 58 23.04 -13.83 -22.25
N LYS A 59 23.25 -12.68 -21.60
CA LYS A 59 22.17 -11.77 -21.17
C LYS A 59 21.24 -11.32 -22.31
N GLN A 60 21.71 -11.39 -23.55
CA GLN A 60 20.91 -11.13 -24.74
C GLN A 60 19.71 -12.08 -24.87
N PHE A 61 19.82 -13.31 -24.36
CA PHE A 61 18.70 -14.25 -24.41
C PHE A 61 17.54 -13.87 -23.50
N LEU A 62 17.70 -12.94 -22.55
CA LEU A 62 16.58 -12.44 -21.76
C LEU A 62 15.54 -11.72 -22.62
N TYR A 63 15.93 -11.14 -23.77
CA TYR A 63 15.00 -10.55 -24.72
C TYR A 63 14.06 -11.56 -25.40
N LEU A 64 14.33 -12.87 -25.28
CA LEU A 64 13.38 -13.91 -25.68
C LEU A 64 12.13 -13.89 -24.80
N ILE A 65 12.21 -13.44 -23.55
CA ILE A 65 11.06 -13.40 -22.62
C ILE A 65 9.93 -12.51 -23.17
N PRO A 66 10.15 -11.21 -23.47
CA PRO A 66 9.11 -10.39 -24.09
C PRO A 66 8.70 -10.86 -25.49
N ALA A 67 9.60 -11.49 -26.26
CA ALA A 67 9.25 -12.07 -27.54
C ALA A 67 8.26 -13.25 -27.39
N ILE A 68 8.49 -14.14 -26.41
CA ILE A 68 7.61 -15.27 -26.08
C ILE A 68 6.25 -14.75 -25.59
N GLN A 69 6.23 -13.72 -24.75
CA GLN A 69 4.99 -13.08 -24.29
C GLN A 69 4.18 -12.49 -25.45
N LEU A 70 4.85 -11.88 -26.44
CA LEU A 70 4.22 -11.35 -27.64
C LEU A 70 3.55 -12.48 -28.44
N VAL A 71 4.27 -13.59 -28.64
CA VAL A 71 3.75 -14.76 -29.35
C VAL A 71 2.53 -15.33 -28.63
N PHE A 72 2.59 -15.52 -27.31
CA PHE A 72 1.43 -15.99 -26.53
C PHE A 72 0.23 -15.06 -26.68
N SER A 73 0.46 -13.74 -26.61
CA SER A 73 -0.61 -12.75 -26.77
C SER A 73 -1.25 -12.78 -28.17
N LEU A 74 -0.45 -12.97 -29.22
CA LEU A 74 -0.95 -13.08 -30.60
C LEU A 74 -1.71 -14.39 -30.83
N VAL A 75 -1.20 -15.52 -30.36
CA VAL A 75 -1.88 -16.82 -30.46
C VAL A 75 -3.20 -16.80 -29.68
N HIS A 76 -3.21 -16.18 -28.50
CA HIS A 76 -4.41 -15.97 -27.70
C HIS A 76 -5.48 -15.18 -28.46
N LEU A 77 -5.10 -14.09 -29.12
CA LEU A 77 -6.04 -13.29 -29.93
C LEU A 77 -6.70 -14.13 -31.03
N VAL A 78 -5.96 -15.04 -31.67
CA VAL A 78 -6.50 -15.97 -32.69
C VAL A 78 -7.48 -16.96 -32.05
N ILE A 79 -7.09 -17.61 -30.95
CA ILE A 79 -7.91 -18.62 -30.27
C ILE A 79 -9.23 -18.01 -29.75
N VAL A 80 -9.17 -16.83 -29.11
CA VAL A 80 -10.38 -16.21 -28.59
C VAL A 80 -11.27 -15.70 -29.72
N ASN A 81 -10.71 -15.16 -30.79
CA ASN A 81 -11.51 -14.78 -31.95
C ASN A 81 -12.27 -15.98 -32.53
N GLU A 82 -11.63 -17.14 -32.61
CA GLU A 82 -12.27 -18.38 -33.08
C GLU A 82 -13.33 -18.91 -32.09
N ALA A 83 -13.08 -18.84 -30.78
CA ALA A 83 -14.04 -19.21 -29.75
C ALA A 83 -15.30 -18.31 -29.76
N ILE A 84 -15.11 -17.01 -29.96
CA ILE A 84 -16.20 -16.03 -30.10
C ILE A 84 -17.00 -16.32 -31.38
N ARG A 85 -16.35 -16.58 -32.52
CA ARG A 85 -17.01 -16.95 -33.78
C ARG A 85 -17.89 -18.20 -33.63
N LYS A 86 -17.44 -19.19 -32.86
CA LYS A 86 -18.17 -20.43 -32.58
C LYS A 86 -19.22 -20.32 -31.46
N ARG A 87 -19.53 -19.10 -30.99
CA ARG A 87 -20.47 -18.81 -29.88
C ARG A 87 -20.14 -19.54 -28.57
N LYS A 88 -18.85 -19.82 -28.33
CA LYS A 88 -18.34 -20.49 -27.12
C LYS A 88 -17.80 -19.48 -26.10
N GLY A 89 -18.67 -18.62 -25.57
CA GLY A 89 -18.31 -17.48 -24.71
C GLY A 89 -17.53 -17.86 -23.44
N ASP A 90 -17.91 -18.95 -22.77
CA ASP A 90 -17.25 -19.38 -21.53
C ASP A 90 -15.79 -19.78 -21.76
N TYR A 91 -15.50 -20.41 -22.90
CA TYR A 91 -14.13 -20.78 -23.29
C TYR A 91 -13.27 -19.54 -23.56
N ALA A 92 -13.83 -18.51 -24.21
CA ALA A 92 -13.12 -17.25 -24.45
C ALA A 92 -12.66 -16.57 -23.14
N VAL A 93 -13.50 -16.64 -22.10
CA VAL A 93 -13.16 -16.12 -20.75
C VAL A 93 -12.03 -16.92 -20.11
N ILE A 94 -12.06 -18.26 -20.19
CA ILE A 94 -10.98 -19.12 -19.67
C ILE A 94 -9.66 -18.80 -20.39
N PHE A 95 -9.68 -18.72 -21.72
CA PHE A 95 -8.48 -18.40 -22.50
C PHE A 95 -7.92 -17.01 -22.20
N ASN A 96 -8.75 -16.02 -21.85
CA ASN A 96 -8.30 -14.71 -21.37
C ASN A 96 -7.47 -14.79 -20.08
N TYR A 97 -7.93 -15.54 -19.09
CA TYR A 97 -7.18 -15.73 -17.85
C TYR A 97 -5.90 -16.52 -18.08
N LEU A 98 -5.95 -17.54 -18.94
CA LEU A 98 -4.77 -18.31 -19.33
C LEU A 98 -3.72 -17.44 -20.03
N ASN A 99 -4.11 -16.47 -20.84
CA ASN A 99 -3.17 -15.55 -21.47
C ASN A 99 -2.48 -14.62 -20.46
N VAL A 100 -3.24 -14.07 -19.50
CA VAL A 100 -2.65 -13.27 -18.42
C VAL A 100 -1.62 -14.09 -17.64
N LEU A 101 -1.94 -15.35 -17.31
CA LEU A 101 -0.99 -16.28 -16.68
C LEU A 101 0.22 -16.59 -17.57
N ALA A 102 0.00 -16.87 -18.85
CA ALA A 102 1.04 -17.21 -19.82
C ALA A 102 2.02 -16.04 -20.07
N VAL A 103 1.55 -14.80 -19.93
CA VAL A 103 2.40 -13.60 -20.02
C VAL A 103 3.04 -13.27 -18.67
N PHE A 104 2.34 -13.50 -17.56
CA PHE A 104 2.82 -13.26 -16.20
C PHE A 104 3.96 -14.21 -15.79
N LEU A 105 3.89 -15.51 -16.12
CA LEU A 105 4.91 -16.48 -15.70
C LEU A 105 6.32 -16.15 -16.25
N PRO A 106 6.50 -15.88 -17.56
CA PRO A 106 7.79 -15.43 -18.08
C PRO A 106 8.25 -14.10 -17.47
N PHE A 107 7.31 -13.19 -17.15
CA PHE A 107 7.63 -11.94 -16.49
C PHE A 107 8.13 -12.15 -15.05
N ALA A 108 7.43 -12.97 -14.27
CA ALA A 108 7.85 -13.34 -12.91
C ALA A 108 9.22 -14.02 -12.92
N PHE A 109 9.52 -14.82 -13.95
CA PHE A 109 10.82 -15.43 -14.14
C PHE A 109 11.92 -14.39 -14.45
N LEU A 110 11.64 -13.43 -15.33
CA LEU A 110 12.54 -12.30 -15.58
C LEU A 110 12.85 -11.53 -14.29
N LEU A 111 11.80 -11.21 -13.51
CA LEU A 111 11.98 -10.55 -12.21
C LEU A 111 12.85 -11.37 -11.27
N ARG A 112 12.67 -12.70 -11.23
CA ARG A 112 13.49 -13.60 -10.39
C ARG A 112 14.96 -13.59 -10.80
N ILE A 113 15.27 -13.62 -12.10
CA ILE A 113 16.66 -13.56 -12.59
C ILE A 113 17.29 -12.24 -12.19
N VAL A 114 16.59 -11.14 -12.47
CA VAL A 114 17.04 -9.80 -12.13
C VAL A 114 17.22 -9.67 -10.62
N SER A 115 16.29 -10.15 -9.81
CA SER A 115 16.33 -10.03 -8.35
C SER A 115 17.42 -10.88 -7.70
N ASN A 116 17.63 -12.11 -8.16
CA ASN A 116 18.64 -13.01 -7.59
C ASN A 116 20.07 -12.55 -7.91
N LEU A 117 20.28 -11.93 -9.06
CA LEU A 117 21.59 -11.41 -9.45
C LEU A 117 21.93 -10.06 -8.82
N THR A 118 20.93 -9.32 -8.33
CA THR A 118 21.13 -7.95 -7.80
C THR A 118 20.89 -7.83 -6.29
N PHE A 119 20.17 -8.74 -5.62
CA PHE A 119 19.73 -8.53 -4.23
C PHE A 119 20.10 -9.58 -3.19
N PHE A 120 20.46 -10.81 -3.55
CA PHE A 120 20.69 -11.86 -2.54
C PHE A 120 22.00 -12.62 -2.76
N PRO A 121 23.16 -12.06 -2.34
CA PRO A 121 24.26 -12.93 -1.99
C PRO A 121 23.88 -13.65 -0.68
N TYR A 122 23.89 -14.99 -0.73
CA TYR A 122 23.95 -15.94 0.39
C TYR A 122 22.66 -16.65 0.91
N ASN A 123 22.80 -17.98 0.97
CA ASN A 123 21.81 -19.04 1.18
C ASN A 123 21.34 -19.26 2.64
N ARG A 124 20.90 -18.24 3.38
CA ARG A 124 20.13 -18.42 4.64
C ARG A 124 19.14 -17.27 4.83
N VAL A 125 17.88 -17.57 5.21
CA VAL A 125 16.98 -16.53 5.75
C VAL A 125 17.70 -15.93 6.94
N ASP A 126 18.05 -14.66 6.84
CA ASP A 126 18.81 -13.97 7.86
C ASP A 126 18.05 -14.01 9.20
N ALA A 127 18.75 -14.34 10.28
CA ALA A 127 18.16 -14.46 11.63
C ALA A 127 17.37 -13.22 12.04
N ARG A 128 17.71 -12.05 11.47
CA ARG A 128 16.99 -10.79 11.66
C ARG A 128 15.53 -10.85 11.20
N PHE A 129 15.24 -11.53 10.09
CA PHE A 129 13.85 -11.74 9.64
C PHE A 129 13.10 -12.70 10.56
N ILE A 130 13.79 -13.69 11.13
CA ILE A 130 13.18 -14.64 12.07
C ILE A 130 12.74 -13.90 13.35
N ASN A 131 13.52 -12.93 13.82
CA ASN A 131 13.23 -12.17 15.03
C ASN A 131 11.94 -11.33 14.96
N ILE A 132 11.50 -10.91 13.77
CA ILE A 132 10.27 -10.12 13.60
C ILE A 132 9.01 -10.99 13.43
N ILE A 133 9.16 -12.29 13.20
CA ILE A 133 8.03 -13.23 13.03
C ILE A 133 7.24 -13.39 14.34
N LEU A 134 7.95 -13.54 15.46
CA LEU A 134 7.31 -13.72 16.77
C LEU A 134 6.46 -12.50 17.18
N PRO A 135 6.97 -11.25 17.13
CA PRO A 135 6.15 -10.05 17.33
C PRO A 135 4.93 -9.98 16.42
N PHE A 136 5.06 -10.33 15.14
CA PHE A 136 3.92 -10.38 14.21
C PHE A 136 2.82 -11.31 14.72
N PHE A 137 3.14 -12.56 15.06
CA PHE A 137 2.14 -13.54 15.49
C PHE A 137 1.52 -13.19 16.85
N ILE A 138 2.31 -12.69 17.81
CA ILE A 138 1.78 -12.27 19.11
C ILE A 138 0.77 -11.14 18.92
N SER A 139 1.11 -10.13 18.10
CA SER A 139 0.21 -9.01 17.83
C SER A 139 -1.06 -9.45 17.08
N PHE A 140 -0.92 -10.39 16.14
CA PHE A 140 -2.02 -11.03 15.43
C PHE A 140 -2.99 -11.73 16.40
N PHE A 141 -2.48 -12.63 17.26
CA PHE A 141 -3.33 -13.39 18.15
C PHE A 141 -4.00 -12.51 19.21
N ILE A 142 -3.30 -11.53 19.78
CA ILE A 142 -3.91 -10.56 20.71
C ILE A 142 -5.05 -9.79 20.03
N SER A 143 -4.86 -9.37 18.78
CA SER A 143 -5.90 -8.68 18.00
C SER A 143 -7.10 -9.61 17.73
N VAL A 144 -6.85 -10.85 17.31
CA VAL A 144 -7.93 -11.84 17.10
C VAL A 144 -8.72 -12.09 18.38
N PHE A 145 -8.05 -12.31 19.50
CA PHE A 145 -8.71 -12.60 20.77
C PHE A 145 -9.47 -11.38 21.33
N SER A 146 -8.91 -10.19 21.24
CA SER A 146 -9.57 -8.95 21.69
C SER A 146 -10.82 -8.61 20.87
N GLY A 147 -10.89 -9.02 19.59
CA GLY A 147 -11.95 -8.61 18.68
C GLY A 147 -13.38 -8.91 19.16
N LYS A 148 -13.64 -10.10 19.70
CA LYS A 148 -14.97 -10.44 20.23
C LYS A 148 -15.37 -9.55 21.41
N TYR A 149 -14.44 -9.24 22.30
CA TYR A 149 -14.67 -8.39 23.47
C TYR A 149 -14.90 -6.93 23.06
N VAL A 150 -14.09 -6.41 22.13
CA VAL A 150 -14.24 -5.05 21.61
C VAL A 150 -15.57 -4.86 20.90
N ILE A 151 -16.04 -5.84 20.11
CA ILE A 151 -17.36 -5.78 19.48
C ILE A 151 -18.48 -5.67 20.52
N LYS A 152 -18.42 -6.49 21.59
CA LYS A 152 -19.39 -6.44 22.69
C LYS A 152 -19.34 -5.09 23.42
N PHE A 153 -18.13 -4.58 23.66
CA PHE A 153 -17.90 -3.30 24.32
C PHE A 153 -18.43 -2.12 23.50
N ALA A 154 -18.14 -2.07 22.20
CA ALA A 154 -18.59 -1.01 21.30
C ALA A 154 -20.13 -0.97 21.21
N ARG A 155 -20.80 -2.13 21.19
CA ARG A 155 -22.27 -2.21 21.27
C ARG A 155 -22.80 -1.69 22.61
N LYS A 156 -22.17 -2.06 23.73
CA LYS A 156 -22.58 -1.61 25.07
C LYS A 156 -22.48 -0.09 25.24
N LEU A 157 -21.48 0.53 24.63
CA LEU A 157 -21.27 1.99 24.66
C LEU A 157 -21.97 2.75 23.54
N SER A 158 -22.80 2.08 22.74
CA SER A 158 -23.51 2.67 21.60
C SER A 158 -22.58 3.36 20.58
N ILE A 159 -21.33 2.89 20.46
CA ILE A 159 -20.39 3.34 19.44
C ILE A 159 -20.68 2.53 18.17
N VAL A 160 -21.78 2.89 17.50
CA VAL A 160 -22.35 2.14 16.38
C VAL A 160 -22.72 3.09 15.24
N THR A 161 -22.67 2.58 14.01
CA THR A 161 -23.25 3.26 12.85
C THR A 161 -24.64 2.73 12.62
N ASN A 162 -25.61 3.62 12.55
CA ASN A 162 -26.97 3.28 12.14
C ASN A 162 -27.27 3.94 10.78
N PRO A 163 -27.47 3.17 9.70
CA PRO A 163 -27.77 3.72 8.38
C PRO A 163 -29.09 4.49 8.31
N GLU A 164 -30.01 4.30 9.25
CA GLU A 164 -31.28 5.03 9.30
C GLU A 164 -31.11 6.45 9.83
N THR A 165 -30.19 6.66 10.77
CA THR A 165 -29.98 7.96 11.43
C THR A 165 -28.75 8.69 10.92
N ASP A 166 -27.69 7.97 10.59
CA ASP A 166 -26.41 8.53 10.17
C ASP A 166 -26.42 8.77 8.64
N LYS A 167 -26.49 10.03 8.21
CA LYS A 167 -26.43 10.36 6.79
C LYS A 167 -24.98 10.62 6.35
N HIS A 168 -24.45 9.77 5.48
CA HIS A 168 -23.15 10.00 4.83
C HIS A 168 -23.21 9.62 3.34
N PRO A 169 -22.73 10.46 2.42
CA PRO A 169 -22.89 10.25 0.97
C PRO A 169 -22.20 8.96 0.46
N ALA A 170 -21.19 8.48 1.17
CA ALA A 170 -20.44 7.26 0.84
C ALA A 170 -20.85 6.01 1.64
N MET A 171 -21.99 6.02 2.34
CA MET A 171 -22.40 4.90 3.20
C MET A 171 -22.75 3.64 2.38
N LEU A 172 -22.17 2.50 2.75
CA LEU A 172 -22.38 1.20 2.08
C LEU A 172 -22.96 0.11 3.00
N ILE A 173 -23.27 0.44 4.26
CA ILE A 173 -23.83 -0.50 5.22
C ILE A 173 -25.36 -0.41 5.23
N ASN A 174 -26.02 -1.54 5.48
CA ASN A 174 -27.48 -1.67 5.50
C ASN A 174 -28.01 -2.18 6.85
N SER A 175 -27.14 -2.26 7.86
CA SER A 175 -27.48 -2.73 9.21
C SER A 175 -26.66 -2.00 10.26
N LEU A 176 -27.05 -2.14 11.53
CA LEU A 176 -26.35 -1.54 12.66
C LEU A 176 -24.99 -2.21 12.89
N ILE A 177 -23.90 -1.50 12.61
CA ILE A 177 -22.53 -2.04 12.73
C ILE A 177 -21.70 -1.23 13.74
N PRO A 178 -21.07 -1.88 14.74
CA PRO A 178 -20.16 -1.21 15.68
C PRO A 178 -18.99 -0.50 14.99
N ARG A 179 -18.58 0.65 15.53
CA ARG A 179 -17.37 1.40 15.16
C ARG A 179 -16.41 1.36 16.33
N ALA A 180 -15.30 0.65 16.18
CA ALA A 180 -14.19 0.63 17.15
C ALA A 180 -13.05 -0.31 16.69
N GLY A 181 -12.92 -0.59 15.39
CA GLY A 181 -11.92 -1.55 14.90
C GLY A 181 -10.50 -1.16 15.31
N VAL A 182 -10.23 0.14 15.50
CA VAL A 182 -8.97 0.64 16.03
C VAL A 182 -8.62 0.07 17.41
N LEU A 183 -9.57 -0.24 18.29
CA LEU A 183 -9.28 -0.78 19.61
C LEU A 183 -8.72 -2.20 19.55
N ILE A 184 -9.18 -2.99 18.56
CA ILE A 184 -8.66 -4.33 18.31
C ILE A 184 -7.20 -4.24 17.88
N PHE A 185 -6.92 -3.36 16.89
CA PHE A 185 -5.57 -3.06 16.44
C PHE A 185 -4.70 -2.53 17.59
N TYR A 186 -5.21 -1.58 18.36
CA TYR A 186 -4.49 -0.91 19.44
C TYR A 186 -4.08 -1.90 20.51
N ALA A 187 -4.96 -2.82 20.92
CA ALA A 187 -4.64 -3.86 21.91
C ALA A 187 -3.48 -4.73 21.44
N GLY A 188 -3.52 -5.24 20.20
CA GLY A 188 -2.43 -6.04 19.64
C GLY A 188 -1.14 -5.23 19.45
N PHE A 189 -1.26 -3.98 19.01
CA PHE A 189 -0.11 -3.13 18.73
C PHE A 189 0.61 -2.70 20.02
N ILE A 190 -0.12 -2.16 21.00
CA ILE A 190 0.48 -1.60 22.21
C ILE A 190 1.07 -2.68 23.11
N ILE A 191 0.36 -3.78 23.34
CA ILE A 191 0.80 -4.85 24.24
C ILE A 191 2.07 -5.50 23.67
N THR A 192 2.09 -5.83 22.38
CA THR A 192 3.27 -6.41 21.75
C THR A 192 4.43 -5.41 21.67
N SER A 193 4.15 -4.13 21.41
CA SER A 193 5.19 -3.09 21.39
C SER A 193 5.89 -2.94 22.74
N LEU A 194 5.15 -2.99 23.85
CA LEU A 194 5.73 -2.91 25.20
C LEU A 194 6.62 -4.12 25.55
N ILE A 195 6.39 -5.28 24.91
CA ILE A 195 7.18 -6.50 25.14
C ILE A 195 8.46 -6.49 24.29
N PHE A 196 8.37 -6.07 23.02
CA PHE A 196 9.44 -6.29 22.03
C PHE A 196 10.24 -5.06 21.64
N LEU A 197 9.79 -3.85 21.97
CA LEU A 197 10.47 -2.62 21.56
C LEU A 197 11.19 -1.93 22.73
N PRO A 198 12.38 -1.37 22.50
CA PRO A 198 13.12 -0.67 23.53
C PRO A 198 12.47 0.70 23.82
N LEU A 199 11.91 0.85 25.02
CA LEU A 199 11.32 2.11 25.49
C LEU A 199 12.35 3.21 25.76
N SER A 200 13.65 2.88 25.69
CA SER A 200 14.74 3.87 25.69
C SER A 200 14.82 4.67 24.39
N SER A 201 14.27 4.17 23.27
CA SER A 201 14.25 4.90 22.00
C SER A 201 13.13 5.93 22.00
N LYS A 202 13.50 7.22 21.94
CA LYS A 202 12.55 8.35 21.89
C LYS A 202 11.57 8.23 20.72
N ARG A 203 12.04 7.74 19.57
CA ARG A 203 11.21 7.53 18.36
C ARG A 203 10.12 6.49 18.60
N VAL A 204 10.48 5.36 19.23
CA VAL A 204 9.51 4.32 19.62
C VAL A 204 8.45 4.93 20.53
N VAL A 205 8.88 5.59 21.62
CA VAL A 205 7.96 6.22 22.58
C VAL A 205 7.04 7.24 21.91
N GLY A 206 7.56 8.07 21.01
CA GLY A 206 6.78 9.05 20.27
C GLY A 206 5.70 8.43 19.38
N ILE A 207 6.02 7.31 18.72
CA ILE A 207 5.04 6.55 17.94
C ILE A 207 3.96 5.96 18.87
N LEU A 208 4.35 5.34 19.99
CA LEU A 208 3.38 4.74 20.91
C LEU A 208 2.41 5.78 21.48
N ILE A 209 2.91 6.94 21.94
CA ILE A 209 2.07 8.05 22.42
C ILE A 209 1.15 8.54 21.30
N GLY A 210 1.68 8.76 20.09
CA GLY A 210 0.90 9.22 18.95
C GLY A 210 -0.25 8.27 18.58
N VAL A 211 0.02 6.97 18.58
CA VAL A 211 -0.99 5.93 18.32
C VAL A 211 -2.06 5.90 19.42
N SER A 212 -1.67 5.96 20.68
CA SER A 212 -2.61 5.98 21.81
C SER A 212 -3.55 7.19 21.73
N LEU A 213 -3.01 8.39 21.49
CA LEU A 213 -3.80 9.61 21.34
C LEU A 213 -4.71 9.55 20.10
N MET A 214 -4.23 9.03 18.98
CA MET A 214 -5.07 8.86 17.79
C MET A 214 -6.16 7.79 17.95
N ALA A 215 -5.91 6.72 18.70
CA ALA A 215 -6.94 5.73 19.01
C ALA A 215 -8.03 6.34 19.88
N ILE A 216 -7.66 7.15 20.88
CA ILE A 216 -8.62 7.89 21.72
C ILE A 216 -9.41 8.89 20.88
N LEU A 217 -8.75 9.73 20.08
CA LEU A 217 -9.42 10.67 19.19
C LEU A 217 -10.36 9.97 18.20
N GLY A 218 -9.91 8.83 17.64
CA GLY A 218 -10.71 7.96 16.78
C GLY A 218 -12.03 7.54 17.43
N LEU A 219 -11.98 7.07 18.68
CA LEU A 219 -13.17 6.65 19.43
C LEU A 219 -14.09 7.81 19.79
N LEU A 220 -13.52 8.96 20.16
CA LEU A 220 -14.31 10.16 20.44
C LEU A 220 -15.04 10.62 19.18
N ASP A 221 -14.36 10.63 18.04
CA ASP A 221 -14.95 10.99 16.75
C ASP A 221 -16.05 10.01 16.33
N ASP A 222 -15.82 8.70 16.47
CA ASP A 222 -16.82 7.68 16.15
C ASP A 222 -18.05 7.73 17.08
N LYS A 223 -17.86 8.14 18.34
CA LYS A 223 -18.94 8.27 19.33
C LYS A 223 -19.76 9.56 19.13
N PHE A 224 -19.09 10.70 18.95
CA PHE A 224 -19.75 12.00 18.89
C PHE A 224 -20.16 12.41 17.48
N LYS A 225 -19.54 11.86 16.43
CA LYS A 225 -19.83 11.99 14.98
C LYS A 225 -19.83 13.40 14.37
N ASP A 226 -20.02 14.46 15.16
CA ASP A 226 -20.19 15.85 14.72
C ASP A 226 -18.98 16.75 15.04
N ILE A 227 -17.79 16.16 15.21
CA ILE A 227 -16.57 16.95 15.46
C ILE A 227 -16.24 17.77 14.20
N ASN A 228 -15.98 19.06 14.39
CA ASN A 228 -15.59 19.96 13.30
C ASN A 228 -14.33 19.44 12.59
N ARG A 229 -14.42 19.26 11.27
CA ARG A 229 -13.34 18.76 10.39
C ARG A 229 -12.02 19.55 10.49
N TYR A 230 -12.07 20.86 10.72
CA TYR A 230 -10.86 21.68 10.87
C TYR A 230 -10.22 21.49 12.24
N LEU A 231 -11.03 21.39 13.30
CA LEU A 231 -10.55 21.08 14.64
C LEU A 231 -9.87 19.71 14.66
N ARG A 232 -10.51 18.72 14.02
CA ARG A 232 -9.95 17.37 13.83
C ARG A 232 -8.57 17.43 13.17
N LEU A 233 -8.41 18.20 12.09
CA LEU A 233 -7.13 18.34 11.41
C LEU A 233 -6.04 18.98 12.31
N VAL A 234 -6.40 20.03 13.05
CA VAL A 234 -5.47 20.70 13.98
C VAL A 234 -5.01 19.74 15.09
N VAL A 235 -5.93 19.01 15.71
CA VAL A 235 -5.60 18.03 16.76
C VAL A 235 -4.75 16.89 16.19
N MET A 236 -5.07 16.37 15.00
CA MET A 236 -4.23 15.39 14.31
C MET A 236 -2.82 15.94 14.05
N GLY A 237 -2.70 17.22 13.69
CA GLY A 237 -1.41 17.87 13.46
C GLY A 237 -0.57 17.95 14.73
N GLY A 238 -1.21 18.30 15.86
CA GLY A 238 -0.58 18.26 17.17
C GLY A 238 -0.11 16.86 17.56
N ILE A 239 -0.94 15.83 17.32
CA ILE A 239 -0.57 14.43 17.61
C ILE A 239 0.56 13.95 16.70
N ALA A 240 0.56 14.32 15.41
CA ALA A 240 1.63 14.01 14.45
C ALA A 240 2.95 14.74 14.75
N ALA A 241 2.89 15.88 15.45
CA ALA A 241 4.08 16.59 15.90
C ALA A 241 4.85 15.80 16.98
N ILE A 242 4.18 15.02 17.83
CA ILE A 242 4.81 14.26 18.92
C ILE A 242 5.91 13.30 18.41
N PRO A 243 5.63 12.33 17.52
CA PRO A 243 6.69 11.45 16.99
C PRO A 243 7.76 12.24 16.23
N SER A 244 7.38 13.30 15.51
CA SER A 244 8.30 14.15 14.76
C SER A 244 9.31 14.86 15.68
N LEU A 245 8.83 15.48 16.76
CA LEU A 245 9.67 16.15 17.76
C LEU A 245 10.56 15.16 18.53
N LEU A 246 10.14 13.89 18.62
CA LEU A 246 10.93 12.80 19.21
C LEU A 246 11.85 12.07 18.21
N GLY A 247 12.01 12.62 17.00
CA GLY A 247 13.06 12.23 16.05
C GLY A 247 12.58 11.37 14.87
N VAL A 248 11.27 11.23 14.66
CA VAL A 248 10.69 10.67 13.42
C VAL A 248 10.62 11.76 12.35
N ILE A 249 11.78 12.08 11.77
CA ILE A 249 11.91 13.23 10.87
C ILE A 249 12.55 12.88 9.53
N ILE A 250 12.15 13.61 8.49
CA ILE A 250 12.73 13.55 7.14
C ILE A 250 13.75 14.66 6.96
N PHE A 251 15.01 14.29 6.75
CA PHE A 251 16.10 15.25 6.58
C PHE A 251 16.38 15.61 5.12
N TYR A 252 15.92 14.81 4.16
CA TYR A 252 16.21 15.01 2.75
C TYR A 252 15.07 14.53 1.86
N LEU A 253 14.75 15.34 0.86
CA LEU A 253 13.84 15.02 -0.23
C LEU A 253 14.65 14.75 -1.49
N ASN A 254 14.50 13.56 -2.08
CA ASN A 254 15.19 13.26 -3.33
C ASN A 254 14.46 13.92 -4.50
N THR A 255 15.20 14.58 -5.39
CA THR A 255 14.63 15.21 -6.59
C THR A 255 15.00 14.41 -7.85
N PRO A 256 14.11 14.38 -8.88
CA PRO A 256 14.39 13.66 -10.13
C PRO A 256 15.52 14.28 -10.96
N PHE A 257 15.81 15.57 -10.74
CA PHE A 257 16.59 16.40 -11.66
C PHE A 257 17.86 16.98 -11.04
N GLY A 258 18.24 16.56 -9.82
CA GLY A 258 19.42 17.12 -9.15
C GLY A 258 19.69 16.53 -7.76
N ASP A 259 20.42 17.29 -6.96
CA ASP A 259 20.79 16.90 -5.60
C ASP A 259 19.57 16.81 -4.67
N PRO A 260 19.64 15.97 -3.62
CA PRO A 260 18.61 15.93 -2.59
C PRO A 260 18.45 17.30 -1.92
N VAL A 261 17.22 17.76 -1.80
CA VAL A 261 16.90 18.97 -1.02
C VAL A 261 17.03 18.61 0.45
N LYS A 262 18.00 19.21 1.13
CA LYS A 262 18.18 19.04 2.57
C LYS A 262 17.22 19.93 3.35
N LEU A 263 16.60 19.36 4.37
CA LEU A 263 15.62 20.02 5.25
C LEU A 263 16.21 20.35 6.62
N ASP A 264 17.53 20.22 6.76
CA ASP A 264 18.30 20.46 7.99
C ASP A 264 18.81 21.90 8.12
N SER A 265 18.50 22.78 7.16
CA SER A 265 19.03 24.14 7.08
C SER A 265 18.53 25.08 8.19
N LEU A 266 17.24 24.98 8.55
CA LEU A 266 16.62 25.84 9.57
C LEU A 266 16.55 25.12 10.92
N VAL A 267 17.50 25.42 11.81
CA VAL A 267 17.64 24.81 13.13
C VAL A 267 17.37 25.81 14.24
N PHE A 268 16.38 25.54 15.06
CA PHE A 268 16.16 26.24 16.32
C PHE A 268 16.87 25.50 17.44
N ARG A 269 17.69 26.21 18.22
CA ARG A 269 18.47 25.66 19.33
C ARG A 269 17.98 26.30 20.62
N PHE A 270 17.75 25.48 21.63
CA PHE A 270 17.41 25.95 22.97
C PHE A 270 18.01 25.03 24.01
N GLU A 271 18.33 25.60 25.18
CA GLU A 271 18.76 24.83 26.33
C GLU A 271 17.56 24.58 27.23
N ALA A 272 17.34 23.30 27.56
CA ALA A 272 16.35 22.89 28.54
C ALA A 272 16.90 21.69 29.31
N PHE A 273 16.58 21.61 30.60
CA PHE A 273 16.99 20.50 31.47
C PHE A 273 18.51 20.23 31.42
N SER A 274 19.33 21.28 31.34
CA SER A 274 20.79 21.20 31.24
C SER A 274 21.30 20.44 29.99
N SER A 275 20.49 20.38 28.93
CA SER A 275 20.86 19.79 27.64
C SER A 275 20.54 20.71 26.46
N GLU A 276 21.42 20.75 25.45
CA GLU A 276 21.17 21.45 24.18
C GLU A 276 20.18 20.63 23.34
N HIS A 277 19.06 21.25 22.99
CA HIS A 277 18.06 20.67 22.10
C HIS A 277 18.10 21.35 20.73
N LYS A 278 18.00 20.56 19.66
CA LYS A 278 17.99 21.01 18.27
C LYS A 278 16.68 20.61 17.60
N VAL A 279 15.97 21.59 17.06
CA VAL A 279 14.72 21.38 16.31
C VAL A 279 14.93 21.83 14.88
N TYR A 280 14.84 20.88 13.95
CA TYR A 280 14.93 21.11 12.51
C TYR A 280 13.54 21.51 12.00
N ILE A 281 13.26 22.81 11.93
CA ILE A 281 11.90 23.34 11.72
C ILE A 281 11.31 22.79 10.42
N LEU A 282 12.06 22.86 9.32
CA LEU A 282 11.59 22.38 8.01
C LEU A 282 11.40 20.87 8.01
N ALA A 283 12.36 20.10 8.51
CA ALA A 283 12.25 18.65 8.61
C ALA A 283 11.01 18.21 9.42
N VAL A 284 10.77 18.84 10.58
CA VAL A 284 9.60 18.56 11.42
C VAL A 284 8.30 18.94 10.72
N ALA A 285 8.22 20.12 10.10
CA ALA A 285 7.03 20.55 9.39
C ALA A 285 6.66 19.60 8.23
N PHE A 286 7.64 19.22 7.41
CA PHE A 286 7.42 18.26 6.32
C PHE A 286 7.05 16.88 6.83
N SER A 287 7.64 16.41 7.93
CA SER A 287 7.25 15.14 8.57
C SER A 287 5.83 15.17 9.11
N ILE A 288 5.38 16.26 9.72
CA ILE A 288 3.99 16.42 10.17
C ILE A 288 3.03 16.38 8.98
N LEU A 289 3.33 17.14 7.91
CA LEU A 289 2.51 17.14 6.70
C LEU A 289 2.44 15.75 6.06
N TRP A 290 3.57 15.04 6.00
CA TRP A 290 3.64 13.66 5.53
C TRP A 290 2.76 12.73 6.36
N ILE A 291 2.90 12.76 7.68
CA ILE A 291 2.13 11.92 8.60
C ILE A 291 0.64 12.22 8.45
N LEU A 292 0.24 13.50 8.47
CA LEU A 292 -1.14 13.91 8.26
C LEU A 292 -1.71 13.43 6.92
N TRP A 293 -0.91 13.52 5.87
CA TRP A 293 -1.33 13.08 4.54
C TRP A 293 -1.63 11.58 4.52
N ILE A 294 -0.69 10.75 4.97
CA ILE A 294 -0.85 9.29 4.98
C ILE A 294 -2.00 8.86 5.90
N MET A 295 -2.16 9.51 7.07
CA MET A 295 -3.30 9.27 7.97
C MET A 295 -4.64 9.48 7.25
N ASN A 296 -4.80 10.60 6.56
CA ASN A 296 -6.05 10.93 5.87
C ASN A 296 -6.26 10.07 4.62
N ALA A 297 -5.22 9.89 3.79
CA ALA A 297 -5.29 9.09 2.57
C ALA A 297 -5.73 7.64 2.85
N LEU A 298 -5.18 7.03 3.90
CA LEU A 298 -5.58 5.69 4.33
C LEU A 298 -6.99 5.66 4.95
N SER A 299 -7.35 6.68 5.72
CA SER A 299 -8.70 6.81 6.28
C SER A 299 -9.77 6.91 5.18
N TRP A 300 -9.49 7.63 4.09
CA TRP A 300 -10.40 7.69 2.92
C TRP A 300 -10.47 6.38 2.13
N SER A 301 -9.43 5.54 2.22
CA SER A 301 -9.39 4.21 1.58
C SER A 301 -9.97 3.08 2.46
N ASN A 302 -10.74 3.45 3.49
CA ASN A 302 -11.44 2.53 4.40
C ASN A 302 -12.97 2.50 4.12
N GLY A 303 -13.37 2.71 2.87
CA GLY A 303 -14.78 2.76 2.47
C GLY A 303 -15.44 1.40 2.26
N ILE A 304 -14.66 0.32 2.05
CA ILE A 304 -15.16 -1.03 1.75
C ILE A 304 -14.64 -2.06 2.76
N ASP A 305 -15.52 -2.98 3.14
CA ASP A 305 -15.23 -4.16 3.96
C ASP A 305 -13.94 -4.87 3.50
N GLY A 306 -12.96 -5.01 4.39
CA GLY A 306 -11.68 -5.68 4.13
C GLY A 306 -10.66 -4.93 3.27
N GLN A 307 -11.02 -3.79 2.65
CA GLN A 307 -10.10 -3.03 1.79
C GLN A 307 -8.90 -2.49 2.58
N PHE A 308 -9.17 -1.76 3.67
CA PHE A 308 -8.15 -1.10 4.47
C PHE A 308 -7.13 -2.07 5.08
N SER A 309 -7.60 -3.22 5.59
CA SER A 309 -6.73 -4.13 6.32
C SER A 309 -5.66 -4.76 5.43
N GLY A 310 -5.97 -5.07 4.18
CA GLY A 310 -4.94 -5.55 3.25
C GLY A 310 -3.98 -4.46 2.82
N ILE A 311 -4.46 -3.25 2.53
CA ILE A 311 -3.58 -2.13 2.18
C ILE A 311 -2.58 -1.88 3.31
N ALA A 312 -3.08 -1.69 4.54
CA ALA A 312 -2.26 -1.40 5.70
C ALA A 312 -1.34 -2.58 6.10
N GLY A 313 -1.87 -3.81 6.08
CA GLY A 313 -1.10 -5.00 6.46
C GLY A 313 0.02 -5.32 5.47
N ILE A 314 -0.26 -5.25 4.17
CA ILE A 314 0.75 -5.48 3.12
C ILE A 314 1.79 -4.36 3.09
N ALA A 315 1.37 -3.10 3.30
CA ALA A 315 2.28 -1.98 3.46
C ALA A 315 3.22 -2.17 4.65
N ALA A 316 2.69 -2.57 5.80
CA ALA A 316 3.46 -2.86 6.99
C ALA A 316 4.48 -4.00 6.76
N ILE A 317 4.09 -5.11 6.12
CA ILE A 317 5.03 -6.19 5.75
C ILE A 317 6.14 -5.66 4.84
N THR A 318 5.77 -4.87 3.83
CA THR A 318 6.74 -4.34 2.88
C THR A 318 7.74 -3.40 3.57
N ILE A 319 7.28 -2.50 4.44
CA ILE A 319 8.15 -1.61 5.21
C ILE A 319 9.05 -2.41 6.17
N ALA A 320 8.55 -3.50 6.77
CA ALA A 320 9.36 -4.38 7.60
C ALA A 320 10.52 -4.99 6.80
N ILE A 321 10.24 -5.51 5.59
CA ILE A 321 11.25 -6.09 4.71
C ILE A 321 12.25 -5.02 4.24
N LEU A 322 11.76 -3.85 3.82
CA LEU A 322 12.59 -2.74 3.36
C LEU A 322 13.53 -2.20 4.45
N SER A 323 13.10 -2.25 5.71
CA SER A 323 13.90 -1.81 6.86
C SER A 323 15.02 -2.81 7.20
N LEU A 324 14.88 -4.08 6.80
CA LEU A 324 15.89 -5.13 7.01
C LEU A 324 16.73 -5.46 5.77
N ARG A 325 16.54 -4.74 4.67
CA ARG A 325 17.10 -5.11 3.36
C ARG A 325 18.61 -4.91 3.23
N PHE A 326 19.18 -3.93 3.92
CA PHE A 326 20.60 -3.58 3.74
C PHE A 326 21.52 -4.42 4.64
N ALA A 327 22.76 -4.66 4.23
CA ALA A 327 23.70 -5.47 5.00
C ALA A 327 24.08 -4.82 6.34
N LYS A 328 24.36 -3.51 6.33
CA LYS A 328 24.62 -2.70 7.52
C LYS A 328 23.31 -2.12 8.03
N ILE A 329 22.88 -2.59 9.20
CA ILE A 329 21.63 -2.20 9.85
C ILE A 329 21.95 -1.72 11.26
N ASP A 330 21.41 -0.58 11.66
CA ASP A 330 21.46 -0.12 13.04
C ASP A 330 20.26 -0.64 13.86
N GLN A 331 20.31 -0.46 15.18
CA GLN A 331 19.23 -0.90 16.06
C GLN A 331 17.88 -0.22 15.72
N GLU A 332 17.92 1.01 15.20
CA GLU A 332 16.75 1.80 14.85
C GLU A 332 15.97 1.21 13.67
N ASN A 333 16.68 0.63 12.70
CA ASN A 333 16.07 -0.10 11.58
C ASN A 333 15.45 -1.42 12.03
N ILE A 334 16.07 -2.13 12.96
CA ILE A 334 15.48 -3.32 13.59
C ILE A 334 14.21 -2.92 14.32
N ASN A 335 14.23 -1.83 15.10
CA ASN A 335 13.03 -1.32 15.78
C ASN A 335 11.92 -0.97 14.79
N THR A 336 12.25 -0.29 13.69
CA THR A 336 11.30 0.07 12.62
C THR A 336 10.69 -1.16 11.94
N ALA A 337 11.51 -2.19 11.69
CA ALA A 337 11.04 -3.46 11.16
C ALA A 337 10.11 -4.18 12.12
N THR A 338 10.46 -4.21 13.41
CA THR A 338 9.63 -4.81 14.47
C THR A 338 8.31 -4.07 14.64
N ILE A 339 8.28 -2.72 14.68
CA ILE A 339 7.04 -1.93 14.71
C ILE A 339 6.14 -2.26 13.51
N SER A 340 6.75 -2.36 12.32
CA SER A 340 6.02 -2.67 11.10
C SER A 340 5.48 -4.10 11.11
N ALA A 341 6.24 -5.08 11.59
CA ALA A 341 5.78 -6.45 11.76
C ALA A 341 4.64 -6.58 12.78
N ILE A 342 4.74 -5.88 13.92
CA ILE A 342 3.66 -5.79 14.92
C ILE A 342 2.41 -5.18 14.29
N THR A 343 2.57 -4.11 13.52
CA THR A 343 1.45 -3.43 12.83
C THR A 343 0.78 -4.37 11.83
N ALA A 344 1.55 -5.09 11.01
CA ALA A 344 1.03 -6.08 10.09
C ALA A 344 0.25 -7.17 10.84
N GLY A 345 0.83 -7.73 11.91
CA GLY A 345 0.19 -8.73 12.75
C GLY A 345 -1.14 -8.24 13.31
N ALA A 346 -1.15 -7.06 13.94
CA ALA A 346 -2.36 -6.46 14.49
C ALA A 346 -3.45 -6.23 13.44
N VAL A 347 -3.09 -5.64 12.29
CA VAL A 347 -4.03 -5.35 11.21
C VAL A 347 -4.62 -6.63 10.61
N PHE A 348 -3.79 -7.67 10.37
CA PHE A 348 -4.30 -8.96 9.91
C PHE A 348 -5.15 -9.65 10.97
N GLY A 349 -4.86 -9.47 12.25
CA GLY A 349 -5.70 -9.98 13.34
C GLY A 349 -7.06 -9.30 13.45
N VAL A 350 -7.19 -8.05 12.98
CA VAL A 350 -8.47 -7.32 12.87
C VAL A 350 -9.29 -7.77 11.64
N THR A 351 -8.62 -8.33 10.63
CA THR A 351 -9.23 -8.67 9.32
C THR A 351 -10.45 -9.60 9.43
N PRO A 352 -10.46 -10.69 10.23
CA PRO A 352 -11.63 -11.56 10.35
C PRO A 352 -12.92 -10.86 10.80
N PHE A 353 -12.82 -9.69 11.43
CA PHE A 353 -13.96 -8.90 11.88
C PHE A 353 -14.35 -7.79 10.90
N THR A 354 -13.42 -7.37 10.04
CA THR A 354 -13.61 -6.26 9.09
C THR A 354 -13.78 -6.72 7.64
N TRP A 355 -13.52 -8.01 7.36
CA TRP A 355 -13.78 -8.64 6.07
C TRP A 355 -15.28 -8.78 5.77
N TYR A 356 -15.64 -8.78 4.49
CA TYR A 356 -17.04 -8.90 4.05
C TYR A 356 -17.66 -10.27 4.42
N PRO A 357 -18.87 -10.31 5.02
CA PRO A 357 -19.64 -9.20 5.56
C PRO A 357 -19.06 -8.73 6.91
N GLN A 358 -18.76 -7.43 7.02
CA GLN A 358 -18.05 -6.89 8.18
C GLN A 358 -18.89 -6.90 9.47
N LYS A 359 -18.24 -7.20 10.59
CA LYS A 359 -18.82 -7.23 11.94
C LYS A 359 -18.49 -5.99 12.76
N ILE A 360 -17.44 -5.26 12.36
CA ILE A 360 -16.99 -4.01 12.97
C ILE A 360 -16.38 -3.12 11.89
N LEU A 361 -16.55 -1.82 12.04
CA LEU A 361 -15.91 -0.80 11.24
C LEU A 361 -14.64 -0.30 11.94
N TRP A 362 -13.60 -0.02 11.16
CA TRP A 362 -12.40 0.66 11.65
C TRP A 362 -12.71 2.05 12.23
N GLY A 363 -13.66 2.77 11.62
CA GLY A 363 -14.04 4.12 12.02
C GLY A 363 -12.95 5.16 11.76
N PHE A 364 -13.05 6.32 12.41
CA PHE A 364 -12.04 7.37 12.29
C PHE A 364 -10.68 6.91 12.80
N GLY A 365 -10.65 5.97 13.76
CA GLY A 365 -9.42 5.41 14.33
C GLY A 365 -8.49 4.70 13.33
N ALA A 366 -8.91 4.43 12.09
CA ALA A 366 -8.02 4.02 11.00
C ALA A 366 -6.79 4.95 10.84
N THR A 367 -6.93 6.23 11.18
CA THR A 367 -5.83 7.20 11.18
C THR A 367 -4.70 6.83 12.14
N ALA A 368 -4.95 6.06 13.22
CA ALA A 368 -3.91 5.61 14.13
C ALA A 368 -2.94 4.63 13.44
N VAL A 369 -3.46 3.70 12.63
CA VAL A 369 -2.64 2.80 11.80
C VAL A 369 -1.88 3.61 10.74
N GLY A 370 -2.55 4.60 10.14
CA GLY A 370 -1.91 5.50 9.19
C GLY A 370 -0.74 6.28 9.79
N LEU A 371 -0.84 6.70 11.05
CA LEU A 371 0.26 7.34 11.78
C LEU A 371 1.47 6.39 11.90
N VAL A 372 1.24 5.13 12.28
CA VAL A 372 2.34 4.14 12.37
C VAL A 372 3.01 3.94 11.03
N LEU A 373 2.22 3.68 9.98
CA LEU A 373 2.75 3.44 8.62
C LEU A 373 3.51 4.66 8.09
N ALA A 374 3.03 5.87 8.36
CA ALA A 374 3.73 7.08 7.98
C ALA A 374 5.08 7.20 8.71
N CYS A 375 5.08 6.96 10.03
CA CYS A 375 6.29 7.03 10.85
C CYS A 375 7.32 5.97 10.45
N THR A 376 6.91 4.71 10.25
CA THR A 376 7.83 3.65 9.84
C THR A 376 8.33 3.84 8.41
N ALA A 377 7.52 4.39 7.51
CA ALA A 377 7.96 4.79 6.18
C ALA A 377 8.99 5.93 6.21
N LEU A 378 8.88 6.87 7.17
CA LEU A 378 9.88 7.92 7.39
C LEU A 378 11.20 7.37 7.93
N LEU A 379 11.14 6.39 8.83
CA LEU A 379 12.31 5.81 9.50
C LEU A 379 13.02 4.74 8.66
N SER A 380 12.36 4.14 7.66
CA SER A 380 12.95 3.08 6.85
C SER A 380 14.18 3.58 6.07
N VAL A 381 15.26 2.79 6.07
CA VAL A 381 16.49 3.05 5.28
C VAL A 381 16.17 3.25 3.79
N SER A 382 15.16 2.52 3.32
CA SER A 382 14.65 2.68 1.97
C SER A 382 13.88 3.99 1.91
N LYS A 383 14.60 5.07 1.55
CA LYS A 383 14.13 6.46 1.30
C LYS A 383 12.61 6.53 1.24
N VAL A 384 11.97 7.41 2.02
CA VAL A 384 10.49 7.61 2.12
C VAL A 384 9.74 7.30 0.83
N ALA A 385 10.23 7.81 -0.30
CA ALA A 385 9.77 7.55 -1.66
C ALA A 385 9.50 6.04 -1.98
N ILE A 386 10.41 5.12 -1.64
CA ILE A 386 10.30 3.66 -1.85
C ILE A 386 9.24 3.07 -0.93
N ALA A 387 9.29 3.39 0.37
CA ALA A 387 8.30 2.91 1.34
C ALA A 387 6.87 3.39 1.00
N SER A 388 6.77 4.54 0.32
CA SER A 388 5.51 5.17 -0.10
C SER A 388 4.89 4.58 -1.35
N LEU A 389 5.67 3.87 -2.18
CA LEU A 389 5.15 3.16 -3.37
C LEU A 389 4.03 2.20 -3.01
N VAL A 390 4.12 1.57 -1.83
CA VAL A 390 3.13 0.61 -1.37
C VAL A 390 1.79 1.28 -1.04
N LEU A 391 1.82 2.56 -0.69
CA LEU A 391 0.65 3.39 -0.38
C LEU A 391 0.23 4.27 -1.57
N LEU A 392 0.78 4.02 -2.76
CA LEU A 392 0.61 4.91 -3.91
C LEU A 392 -0.85 5.04 -4.36
N ILE A 393 -1.66 3.98 -4.29
CA ILE A 393 -3.06 4.03 -4.68
C ILE A 393 -3.88 4.97 -3.79
N PRO A 394 -3.97 4.76 -2.45
CA PRO A 394 -4.72 5.68 -1.59
C PRO A 394 -4.11 7.09 -1.59
N PHE A 395 -2.79 7.21 -1.74
CA PHE A 395 -2.10 8.49 -1.88
C PHE A 395 -2.61 9.25 -3.11
N LEU A 396 -2.57 8.66 -4.31
CA LEU A 396 -3.01 9.34 -5.53
C LEU A 396 -4.51 9.56 -5.58
N ASP A 397 -5.31 8.61 -5.08
CA ASP A 397 -6.77 8.75 -5.00
C ASP A 397 -7.16 9.95 -4.11
N GLY A 398 -6.44 10.17 -3.00
CA GLY A 398 -6.58 11.36 -2.17
C GLY A 398 -6.24 12.66 -2.90
N ILE A 399 -5.13 12.70 -3.68
CA ILE A 399 -4.76 13.88 -4.48
C ILE A 399 -5.86 14.19 -5.51
N VAL A 400 -6.30 13.19 -6.26
CA VAL A 400 -7.33 13.37 -7.29
C VAL A 400 -8.65 13.83 -6.66
N ALA A 401 -9.00 13.30 -5.48
CA ALA A 401 -10.18 13.74 -4.76
C ALA A 401 -10.09 15.22 -4.35
N ILE A 402 -8.96 15.67 -3.82
CA ILE A 402 -8.74 17.07 -3.45
C ILE A 402 -8.81 17.99 -4.67
N ILE A 403 -8.09 17.66 -5.75
CA ILE A 403 -8.10 18.46 -6.99
C ILE A 403 -9.53 18.59 -7.52
N ARG A 404 -10.29 17.49 -7.54
CA ARG A 404 -11.69 17.46 -7.97
C ARG A 404 -12.60 18.30 -7.08
N ARG A 405 -12.41 18.29 -5.76
CA ARG A 405 -13.22 19.08 -4.81
C ARG A 405 -12.95 20.58 -5.00
N ILE A 406 -11.67 20.96 -5.09
CA ILE A 406 -11.25 22.35 -5.30
C ILE A 406 -11.75 22.86 -6.66
N SER A 407 -11.67 22.06 -7.73
CA SER A 407 -12.16 22.48 -9.06
C SER A 407 -13.68 22.68 -9.12
N LYS A 408 -14.43 22.14 -8.15
CA LYS A 408 -15.87 22.36 -7.96
C LYS A 408 -16.18 23.46 -6.94
N GLY A 409 -15.18 24.20 -6.44
CA GLY A 409 -15.35 25.20 -5.39
C GLY A 409 -15.69 24.63 -4.02
N GLN A 410 -15.45 23.33 -3.79
CA GLN A 410 -15.73 22.65 -2.53
C GLN A 410 -14.48 22.58 -1.63
N SER A 411 -14.71 22.44 -0.32
CA SER A 411 -13.62 22.19 0.64
C SER A 411 -12.89 20.88 0.31
N PRO A 412 -11.55 20.83 0.40
CA PRO A 412 -10.77 19.58 0.25
C PRO A 412 -11.24 18.44 1.16
N PHE A 413 -11.80 18.80 2.32
CA PHE A 413 -12.28 17.87 3.35
C PHE A 413 -13.76 17.51 3.21
N TYR A 414 -14.41 17.89 2.10
CA TYR A 414 -15.79 17.52 1.82
C TYR A 414 -15.89 16.01 1.51
N GLY A 415 -16.89 15.33 2.05
CA GLY A 415 -17.12 13.90 1.78
C GLY A 415 -17.82 13.69 0.44
N ASP A 416 -17.29 12.82 -0.41
CA ASP A 416 -17.92 12.42 -1.68
C ASP A 416 -17.82 10.90 -1.92
N ARG A 417 -18.56 10.38 -2.91
CA ARG A 417 -18.58 8.96 -3.30
C ARG A 417 -17.76 8.72 -4.58
N GLU A 418 -16.76 9.56 -4.82
CA GLU A 418 -16.03 9.62 -6.11
C GLU A 418 -14.60 9.04 -5.99
N HIS A 419 -14.30 8.33 -4.91
CA HIS A 419 -13.08 7.56 -4.75
C HIS A 419 -13.08 6.31 -5.64
N LEU A 420 -11.89 5.84 -6.07
CA LEU A 420 -11.74 4.71 -7.00
C LEU A 420 -12.56 3.48 -6.58
N HIS A 421 -12.59 3.16 -5.30
CA HIS A 421 -13.30 2.00 -4.79
C HIS A 421 -14.83 2.07 -5.00
N HIS A 422 -15.45 3.25 -4.89
CA HIS A 422 -16.87 3.42 -5.22
C HIS A 422 -17.13 3.30 -6.71
N LYS A 423 -16.21 3.78 -7.55
CA LYS A 423 -16.33 3.64 -9.02
C LYS A 423 -16.27 2.19 -9.45
N LEU A 424 -15.41 1.40 -8.84
CA LEU A 424 -15.36 -0.04 -9.09
C LEU A 424 -16.70 -0.72 -8.70
N LEU A 425 -17.29 -0.33 -7.57
CA LEU A 425 -18.63 -0.80 -7.19
C LEU A 425 -19.71 -0.38 -8.21
N ASP A 426 -19.67 0.86 -8.69
CA ASP A 426 -20.62 1.37 -9.70
C ASP A 426 -20.48 0.68 -11.06
N MET A 427 -19.30 0.12 -11.34
CA MET A 427 -19.05 -0.75 -12.50
C MET A 427 -19.53 -2.19 -12.29
N GLY A 428 -20.16 -2.49 -11.15
CA GLY A 428 -20.73 -3.81 -10.84
C GLY A 428 -19.79 -4.76 -10.10
N TRP A 429 -18.64 -4.29 -9.59
CA TRP A 429 -17.77 -5.13 -8.78
C TRP A 429 -18.39 -5.36 -7.39
N SER A 430 -18.19 -6.56 -6.84
CA SER A 430 -18.57 -6.86 -5.47
C SER A 430 -17.56 -6.30 -4.45
N LYS A 431 -18.00 -6.05 -3.21
CA LYS A 431 -17.11 -5.55 -2.14
C LYS A 431 -15.84 -6.42 -1.97
N PRO A 432 -15.91 -7.77 -1.93
CA PRO A 432 -14.71 -8.61 -1.89
C PRO A 432 -13.80 -8.45 -3.11
N GLN A 433 -14.36 -8.30 -4.32
CA GLN A 433 -13.56 -8.09 -5.54
C GLN A 433 -12.77 -6.79 -5.46
N VAL A 434 -13.40 -5.71 -4.99
CA VAL A 434 -12.70 -4.43 -4.80
C VAL A 434 -11.62 -4.56 -3.72
N ALA A 435 -11.92 -5.18 -2.57
CA ALA A 435 -10.94 -5.40 -1.52
C ALA A 435 -9.72 -6.19 -2.04
N LEU A 436 -9.94 -7.34 -2.68
CA LEU A 436 -8.87 -8.19 -3.25
C LEU A 436 -8.06 -7.47 -4.32
N PHE A 437 -8.68 -6.61 -5.13
CA PHE A 437 -7.96 -5.78 -6.09
C PHE A 437 -6.99 -4.82 -5.39
N TYR A 438 -7.44 -4.13 -4.35
CA TYR A 438 -6.58 -3.26 -3.56
C TYR A 438 -5.44 -4.04 -2.89
N TRP A 439 -5.70 -5.26 -2.40
CA TRP A 439 -4.66 -6.11 -1.83
C TRP A 439 -3.63 -6.51 -2.89
N ALA A 440 -4.08 -6.98 -4.05
CA ALA A 440 -3.22 -7.44 -5.13
C ALA A 440 -2.34 -6.30 -5.68
N ILE A 441 -2.91 -5.12 -5.92
CA ILE A 441 -2.13 -3.98 -6.42
C ILE A 441 -1.15 -3.46 -5.36
N THR A 442 -1.54 -3.45 -4.07
CA THR A 442 -0.64 -3.08 -2.97
C THR A 442 0.51 -4.06 -2.86
N ALA A 443 0.25 -5.38 -2.97
CA ALA A 443 1.29 -6.40 -2.96
C ALA A 443 2.23 -6.27 -4.16
N LEU A 444 1.69 -6.02 -5.35
CA LEU A 444 2.48 -5.79 -6.55
C LEU A 444 3.40 -4.58 -6.38
N LEU A 445 2.87 -3.44 -5.91
CA LEU A 445 3.64 -2.25 -5.63
C LEU A 445 4.67 -2.48 -4.50
N GLY A 446 4.35 -3.33 -3.53
CA GLY A 446 5.29 -3.75 -2.50
C GLY A 446 6.48 -4.55 -3.04
N VAL A 447 6.22 -5.50 -3.93
CA VAL A 447 7.27 -6.24 -4.65
C VAL A 447 8.14 -5.29 -5.48
N VAL A 448 7.52 -4.36 -6.20
CA VAL A 448 8.23 -3.32 -6.97
C VAL A 448 9.10 -2.45 -6.04
N ALA A 449 8.58 -2.03 -4.89
CA ALA A 449 9.32 -1.25 -3.92
C ALA A 449 10.54 -2.02 -3.37
N ILE A 450 10.37 -3.30 -3.05
CA ILE A 450 11.45 -4.20 -2.61
C ILE A 450 12.48 -4.41 -3.72
N ALA A 451 12.06 -4.51 -4.98
CA ALA A 451 12.94 -4.68 -6.12
C ALA A 451 13.69 -3.38 -6.51
N SER A 452 13.13 -2.21 -6.22
CA SER A 452 13.72 -0.90 -6.58
C SER A 452 14.94 -0.59 -5.72
N SER A 453 16.04 -0.08 -6.29
CA SER A 453 17.23 0.35 -5.52
C SER A 453 17.78 1.69 -6.00
N GLY A 454 18.31 2.47 -5.05
CA GLY A 454 19.19 3.60 -5.33
C GLY A 454 18.60 4.67 -6.25
N LYS A 455 19.20 4.84 -7.44
CA LYS A 455 18.90 5.90 -8.41
C LYS A 455 17.60 5.63 -9.20
N ASP A 456 17.21 4.37 -9.35
CA ASP A 456 16.04 3.96 -10.13
C ASP A 456 14.72 4.14 -9.36
N THR A 457 14.80 4.44 -8.07
CA THR A 457 13.64 4.70 -7.21
C THR A 457 12.74 5.80 -7.74
N ILE A 458 13.31 6.93 -8.17
CA ILE A 458 12.51 8.06 -8.63
C ILE A 458 11.82 7.70 -9.95
N LEU A 459 12.55 7.08 -10.88
CA LEU A 459 11.98 6.61 -12.13
C LEU A 459 10.88 5.57 -11.90
N THR A 460 11.08 4.65 -10.95
CA THR A 460 10.07 3.66 -10.53
C THR A 460 8.82 4.38 -10.04
N ILE A 461 8.96 5.35 -9.14
CA ILE A 461 7.83 6.13 -8.60
C ILE A 461 7.13 6.94 -9.68
N THR A 462 7.88 7.63 -10.54
CA THR A 462 7.28 8.42 -11.62
C THR A 462 6.55 7.53 -12.62
N THR A 463 7.09 6.35 -12.93
CA THR A 463 6.47 5.40 -13.88
C THR A 463 5.20 4.80 -13.29
N PHE A 464 5.30 4.17 -12.12
CA PHE A 464 4.14 3.52 -11.49
C PHE A 464 3.11 4.54 -10.99
N GLY A 465 3.58 5.69 -10.49
CA GLY A 465 2.74 6.83 -10.11
C GLY A 465 2.04 7.44 -11.31
N GLY A 466 2.73 7.59 -12.44
CA GLY A 466 2.16 8.04 -13.70
C GLY A 466 1.08 7.08 -14.20
N VAL A 467 1.35 5.77 -14.21
CA VAL A 467 0.36 4.74 -14.61
C VAL A 467 -0.84 4.72 -13.67
N ALA A 468 -0.62 4.65 -12.35
CA ALA A 468 -1.70 4.63 -11.37
C ALA A 468 -2.53 5.92 -11.42
N GLY A 469 -1.87 7.08 -11.51
CA GLY A 469 -2.51 8.38 -11.64
C GLY A 469 -3.33 8.48 -12.93
N PHE A 470 -2.77 8.03 -14.06
CA PHE A 470 -3.48 7.99 -15.33
C PHE A 470 -4.72 7.10 -15.27
N VAL A 471 -4.62 5.91 -14.68
CA VAL A 471 -5.78 5.02 -14.46
C VAL A 471 -6.82 5.72 -13.58
N ILE A 472 -6.44 6.27 -12.43
CA ILE A 472 -7.39 6.97 -11.54
C ILE A 472 -8.05 8.15 -12.27
N ILE A 473 -7.30 8.94 -13.04
CA ILE A 473 -7.82 10.06 -13.82
C ILE A 473 -8.79 9.57 -14.90
N ILE A 474 -8.46 8.51 -15.64
CA ILE A 474 -9.35 7.86 -16.61
C ILE A 474 -10.66 7.47 -15.95
N PHE A 475 -10.61 6.72 -14.84
CA PHE A 475 -11.83 6.33 -14.12
C PHE A 475 -12.61 7.55 -13.59
N ASN A 476 -11.93 8.67 -13.34
CA ASN A 476 -12.58 9.94 -13.00
C ASN A 476 -13.23 10.66 -14.20
N LEU A 477 -12.62 10.60 -15.39
CA LEU A 477 -13.11 11.27 -16.60
C LEU A 477 -14.20 10.47 -17.34
N PHE A 478 -14.09 9.14 -17.40
CA PHE A 478 -15.05 8.28 -18.10
C PHE A 478 -16.38 8.10 -17.37
N ASN A 479 -16.56 8.69 -16.19
CA ASN A 479 -17.84 8.70 -15.48
C ASN A 479 -18.80 9.82 -15.95
N ILE A 480 -18.57 10.38 -17.14
CA ILE A 480 -19.54 11.28 -17.78
C ILE A 480 -20.60 10.41 -18.48
N LYS A 481 -21.76 10.29 -17.80
CA LYS A 481 -23.07 9.82 -18.27
C LYS A 481 -23.31 8.30 -18.27
N LYS A 482 -23.77 7.80 -17.13
CA LYS A 482 -25.08 7.13 -17.09
C LYS A 482 -26.02 8.00 -16.25
N LYS A 483 -26.65 8.97 -16.92
CA LYS A 483 -27.95 9.48 -16.48
C LYS A 483 -29.00 8.52 -17.02
#